data_AF-A0A951ECR5-F1
#
_entry.id   AF-A0A951ECR5-F1
#
_cell.length_a   1.000
_cell.length_b   1.000
_cell.length_c   1.000
_cell.angle_alpha   90.00
_cell.angle_beta   90.00
_cell.angle_gamma   90.00
#
_symmetry.space_group_name_H-M   'P 1'
#
loop_
_entity.id
_entity.type
_entity.pdbx_description
1 polymer ?
#
loop_
_entity_poly.entity_id
_entity_poly.type
_entity_poly.pdbx_seq_one_letter_code
_entity_poly.pdbx_strand_id
1 'polypeptide(L)'
;MGAECPDFPTLVAPIHHWSRVRAAKRAFADGARCFDFATFADAVGRRVAVISSGDDPATAWVDTEAGVLDQLIEFCAIIATGRAAAIAGPDWTNAQRRAMRAALPREPFEQCEPVSERPFYAGFTSGTTGVPKGFLRSHRSWTESFRSA
;
A
#
# COMPACT_ATOMS: atom_id res chain seq x y z
N MET A 1 -17.79 8.15 26.32
CA MET A 1 -17.33 6.75 26.21
C MET A 1 -16.79 6.59 24.79
N GLY A 2 -15.48 6.77 24.60
CA GLY A 2 -14.88 6.65 23.27
C GLY A 2 -14.94 5.19 22.84
N ALA A 3 -15.48 4.92 21.65
CA ALA A 3 -15.46 3.57 21.10
C ALA A 3 -14.00 3.12 21.01
N GLU A 4 -13.71 1.97 21.62
CA GLU A 4 -12.40 1.33 21.53
C GLU A 4 -12.08 1.08 20.05
N CYS A 5 -10.90 1.52 19.59
CA CYS A 5 -10.50 1.31 18.20
C CYS A 5 -10.25 -0.19 18.02
N PRO A 6 -10.89 -0.86 17.04
CA PRO A 6 -10.62 -2.27 16.78
C PRO A 6 -9.14 -2.50 16.45
N ASP A 7 -8.62 -3.66 16.83
CA ASP A 7 -7.32 -4.10 16.32
C ASP A 7 -7.47 -4.50 14.85
N PHE A 8 -6.61 -3.95 14.00
CA PHE A 8 -6.70 -4.13 12.55
C PHE A 8 -5.52 -4.98 12.06
N PRO A 9 -5.77 -6.17 11.49
CA PRO A 9 -4.71 -7.08 11.07
C PRO A 9 -3.96 -6.59 9.82
N THR A 10 -4.54 -5.64 9.07
CA THR A 10 -3.94 -5.05 7.87
C THR A 10 -4.12 -3.54 7.87
N LEU A 11 -3.25 -2.85 7.13
CA LEU A 11 -3.25 -1.38 7.04
C LEU A 11 -4.42 -0.80 6.23
N VAL A 12 -5.14 -1.62 5.47
CA VAL A 12 -6.33 -1.20 4.72
C VAL A 12 -7.64 -1.46 5.46
N ALA A 13 -7.65 -2.35 6.45
CA ALA A 13 -8.84 -2.62 7.26
C ALA A 13 -9.44 -1.38 7.96
N PRO A 14 -8.65 -0.40 8.44
CA PRO A 14 -9.20 0.85 8.97
C PRO A 14 -10.02 1.64 7.95
N ILE A 15 -9.63 1.67 6.67
CA ILE A 15 -10.35 2.39 5.61
C ILE A 15 -11.76 1.82 5.46
N HIS A 16 -11.87 0.48 5.37
CA HIS A 16 -13.17 -0.19 5.30
C HIS A 16 -14.01 0.04 6.56
N HIS A 17 -13.41 -0.02 7.75
CA HIS A 17 -14.13 0.23 8.99
C HIS A 17 -14.69 1.66 9.04
N TRP A 18 -13.85 2.66 8.82
CA TRP A 18 -14.26 4.07 8.91
C TRP A 18 -15.21 4.50 7.81
N SER A 19 -15.18 3.85 6.64
CA SER A 19 -16.19 4.05 5.59
C SER A 19 -17.63 3.75 6.05
N ARG A 20 -17.79 2.85 7.03
CA ARG A 20 -19.11 2.50 7.60
C ARG A 20 -19.45 3.33 8.83
N VAL A 21 -18.48 3.56 9.71
CA VAL A 21 -18.71 4.24 11.00
C VAL A 21 -18.82 5.75 10.85
N ARG A 22 -18.07 6.34 9.92
CA ARG A 22 -18.00 7.79 9.69
C ARG A 22 -17.88 8.12 8.20
N ALA A 23 -18.72 7.50 7.38
CA ALA A 23 -18.75 7.59 5.92
C ALA A 23 -18.45 8.99 5.37
N ALA A 24 -19.21 10.00 5.80
CA ALA A 24 -19.14 11.38 5.31
C ALA A 24 -18.05 12.25 5.99
N LYS A 25 -17.24 11.70 6.91
CA LYS A 25 -16.12 12.44 7.48
C LYS A 25 -14.96 12.47 6.47
N ARG A 26 -14.38 13.67 6.31
CA ARG A 26 -13.16 13.89 5.54
C ARG A 26 -12.05 12.92 5.98
N ALA A 27 -11.48 12.22 5.01
CA ALA A 27 -10.37 11.28 5.18
C ALA A 27 -9.06 11.86 4.64
N PHE A 28 -9.04 12.24 3.35
CA PHE A 28 -7.82 12.68 2.65
C PHE A 28 -8.09 13.89 1.75
N ALA A 29 -7.06 14.72 1.53
CA ALA A 29 -7.10 15.84 0.59
C ALA A 29 -5.69 16.16 0.07
N ASP A 30 -5.58 16.58 -1.20
CA ASP A 30 -4.33 17.02 -1.85
C ASP A 30 -4.37 18.50 -2.27
N GLY A 31 -5.29 19.28 -1.68
CA GLY A 31 -5.50 20.69 -2.00
C GLY A 31 -6.42 20.93 -3.21
N ALA A 32 -6.46 20.00 -4.18
CA ALA A 32 -7.37 20.06 -5.33
C ALA A 32 -8.62 19.21 -5.11
N ARG A 33 -8.46 18.02 -4.51
CA ARG A 33 -9.53 17.08 -4.21
C ARG A 33 -9.60 16.81 -2.73
N CYS A 34 -10.79 16.40 -2.29
CA CYS A 34 -11.06 15.99 -0.93
C CYS A 34 -11.97 14.77 -0.96
N PHE A 35 -11.58 13.70 -0.27
CA PHE A 35 -12.37 12.49 -0.12
C PHE A 35 -12.85 12.37 1.32
N ASP A 36 -14.11 12.01 1.49
CA ASP A 36 -14.58 11.38 2.73
C ASP A 36 -14.22 9.87 2.74
N PHE A 37 -14.46 9.20 3.87
CA PHE A 37 -14.09 7.79 4.01
C PHE A 37 -14.86 6.88 3.04
N ALA A 38 -16.14 7.17 2.76
CA ALA A 38 -16.93 6.36 1.83
C ALA A 38 -16.41 6.49 0.40
N THR A 39 -16.24 7.72 -0.09
CA THR A 39 -15.76 7.98 -1.45
C THR A 39 -14.35 7.43 -1.66
N PHE A 40 -13.48 7.52 -0.64
CA PHE A 40 -12.14 6.95 -0.71
C PHE A 40 -12.18 5.41 -0.76
N ALA A 41 -12.97 4.77 0.09
CA ALA A 41 -13.12 3.32 0.12
C ALA A 41 -13.70 2.78 -1.21
N ASP A 42 -14.66 3.48 -1.80
CA ASP A 42 -15.21 3.13 -3.11
C ASP A 42 -14.16 3.25 -4.23
N ALA A 43 -13.33 4.29 -4.19
CA ALA A 43 -12.23 4.45 -5.16
C ALA A 43 -11.20 3.32 -5.03
N VAL A 44 -10.83 2.96 -3.81
CA VAL A 44 -9.96 1.80 -3.53
C VAL A 44 -10.62 0.51 -4.04
N GLY A 45 -11.90 0.27 -3.73
CA GLY A 45 -12.62 -0.93 -4.16
C GLY A 45 -12.71 -1.08 -5.68
N ARG A 46 -12.95 0.01 -6.40
CA ARG A 46 -12.91 0.01 -7.88
C ARG A 46 -11.52 -0.36 -8.39
N ARG A 47 -10.46 0.15 -7.78
CA ARG A 47 -9.10 -0.16 -8.20
C ARG A 47 -8.67 -1.58 -7.86
N VAL A 48 -9.11 -2.12 -6.71
CA VAL A 48 -8.94 -3.54 -6.34
C VAL A 48 -9.54 -4.44 -7.42
N ALA A 49 -10.76 -4.15 -7.89
CA ALA A 49 -11.38 -4.95 -8.94
C ALA A 49 -10.56 -4.99 -10.23
N VAL A 50 -9.91 -3.87 -10.60
CA VAL A 50 -9.01 -3.82 -11.75
C VAL A 50 -7.75 -4.66 -11.51
N ILE A 51 -7.07 -4.50 -10.38
CA ILE A 51 -5.84 -5.24 -10.05
C ILE A 51 -6.11 -6.75 -9.95
N SER A 52 -7.21 -7.15 -9.30
CA SER A 52 -7.61 -8.55 -9.15
C SER A 52 -7.94 -9.24 -10.47
N SER A 53 -8.30 -8.48 -11.51
CA SER A 53 -8.54 -9.02 -12.86
C SER A 53 -7.26 -9.25 -13.68
N GLY A 54 -6.12 -8.70 -13.23
CA GLY A 54 -4.82 -8.85 -13.85
C GLY A 54 -3.98 -10.00 -13.26
N ASP A 55 -2.90 -10.33 -13.94
CA ASP A 55 -1.88 -11.30 -13.49
C ASP A 55 -0.69 -10.58 -12.82
N ASP A 56 -1.00 -9.57 -12.01
CA ASP A 56 0.04 -8.76 -11.37
C ASP A 56 0.83 -9.60 -10.36
N PRO A 57 2.18 -9.47 -10.35
CA PRO A 57 3.04 -10.21 -9.43
C PRO A 57 2.71 -9.87 -7.98
N ALA A 58 3.24 -10.68 -7.06
CA ALA A 58 3.05 -10.48 -5.63
C ALA A 58 3.48 -9.09 -5.11
N THR A 59 4.41 -8.43 -5.81
CA THR A 59 4.74 -7.02 -5.57
C THR A 59 4.39 -6.17 -6.80
N ALA A 60 3.39 -5.30 -6.66
CA ALA A 60 2.97 -4.37 -7.70
C ALA A 60 3.53 -2.97 -7.46
N TRP A 61 3.67 -2.18 -8.53
CA TRP A 61 4.26 -0.84 -8.46
C TRP A 61 3.20 0.23 -8.43
N VAL A 62 3.32 1.15 -7.49
CA VAL A 62 2.55 2.40 -7.50
C VAL A 62 3.09 3.30 -8.61
N ASP A 63 2.18 3.86 -9.40
CA ASP A 63 2.52 4.85 -10.41
C ASP A 63 2.90 6.18 -9.77
N THR A 64 4.18 6.51 -9.77
CA THR A 64 4.71 7.74 -9.15
C THR A 64 4.42 9.00 -9.95
N GLU A 65 3.97 8.88 -11.20
CA GLU A 65 3.60 10.03 -12.04
C GLU A 65 2.17 10.51 -11.77
N ALA A 66 1.36 9.71 -11.07
CA ALA A 66 -0.01 10.04 -10.72
C ALA A 66 -0.08 11.09 -9.60
N GLY A 67 -1.24 11.74 -9.43
CA GLY A 67 -1.48 12.64 -8.30
C GLY A 67 -1.41 11.91 -6.95
N VAL A 68 -1.09 12.63 -5.86
CA VAL A 68 -0.86 12.03 -4.52
C VAL A 68 -2.04 11.17 -4.05
N LEU A 69 -3.28 11.61 -4.24
CA LEU A 69 -4.44 10.80 -3.86
C LEU A 69 -4.61 9.56 -4.74
N ASP A 70 -4.25 9.62 -6.01
CA ASP A 70 -4.32 8.46 -6.90
C ASP A 70 -3.23 7.45 -6.53
N GLN A 71 -2.02 7.92 -6.17
CA GLN A 71 -0.96 7.07 -5.59
C GLN A 71 -1.42 6.39 -4.31
N LEU A 72 -2.14 7.11 -3.43
CA LEU A 72 -2.66 6.56 -2.19
C LEU A 72 -3.76 5.52 -2.45
N ILE A 73 -4.66 5.77 -3.40
CA ILE A 73 -5.69 4.81 -3.84
C ILE A 73 -5.02 3.55 -4.41
N GLU A 74 -4.02 3.72 -5.29
CA GLU A 74 -3.25 2.64 -5.89
C GLU A 74 -2.57 1.78 -4.83
N PHE A 75 -1.85 2.43 -3.91
CA PHE A 75 -1.18 1.78 -2.80
C PHE A 75 -2.16 0.97 -1.96
N CYS A 76 -3.27 1.57 -1.52
CA CYS A 76 -4.29 0.89 -0.72
C CYS A 76 -4.94 -0.27 -1.47
N ALA A 77 -5.17 -0.11 -2.78
CA ALA A 77 -5.77 -1.15 -3.60
C ALA A 77 -4.82 -2.35 -3.80
N ILE A 78 -3.53 -2.11 -4.06
CA ILE A 78 -2.52 -3.18 -4.15
C ILE A 78 -2.53 -4.00 -2.86
N ILE A 79 -2.40 -3.36 -1.69
CA ILE A 79 -2.31 -4.08 -0.42
C ILE A 79 -3.63 -4.78 -0.03
N ALA A 80 -4.78 -4.25 -0.45
CA ALA A 80 -6.07 -4.90 -0.25
C ALA A 80 -6.21 -6.22 -1.02
N THR A 81 -5.44 -6.40 -2.10
CA THR A 81 -5.40 -7.67 -2.84
C THR A 81 -4.45 -8.71 -2.22
N GLY A 82 -3.83 -8.41 -1.08
CA GLY A 82 -2.83 -9.28 -0.44
C GLY A 82 -1.43 -9.20 -1.06
N ARG A 83 -1.20 -8.23 -1.96
CA ARG A 83 0.10 -7.95 -2.58
C ARG A 83 0.90 -6.92 -1.77
N ALA A 84 2.21 -6.85 -2.02
CA ALA A 84 3.02 -5.74 -1.58
C ALA A 84 3.03 -4.60 -2.61
N ALA A 85 3.02 -3.36 -2.14
CA ALA A 85 3.19 -2.17 -2.96
C ALA A 85 4.65 -1.70 -2.95
N ALA A 86 5.23 -1.51 -4.13
CA ALA A 86 6.54 -0.91 -4.33
C ALA A 86 6.39 0.53 -4.82
N ILE A 87 7.20 1.44 -4.27
CA ILE A 87 7.26 2.85 -4.68
C ILE A 87 8.68 3.13 -5.17
N ALA A 88 8.81 3.61 -6.40
CA ALA A 88 10.09 4.01 -6.94
C ALA A 88 10.54 5.35 -6.34
N GLY A 89 11.86 5.54 -6.20
CA GLY A 89 12.38 6.87 -5.91
C GLY A 89 12.10 7.84 -7.07
N PRO A 90 11.82 9.11 -6.80
CA PRO A 90 11.48 10.09 -7.83
C PRO A 90 12.59 10.24 -8.88
N ASP A 91 13.84 10.23 -8.43
CA ASP A 91 15.02 10.46 -9.28
C ASP A 91 15.59 9.17 -9.93
N TRP A 92 14.86 8.06 -9.87
CA TRP A 92 15.34 6.80 -10.41
C TRP A 92 15.34 6.78 -11.93
N THR A 93 16.49 6.42 -12.50
CA THR A 93 16.63 6.14 -13.93
C THR A 93 15.78 4.94 -14.36
N ASN A 94 15.44 4.87 -15.65
CA ASN A 94 14.74 3.71 -16.23
C ASN A 94 15.51 2.39 -16.01
N ALA A 95 16.85 2.44 -16.01
CA ALA A 95 17.68 1.28 -15.72
C ALA A 95 17.50 0.77 -14.28
N GLN A 96 17.50 1.68 -13.29
CA GLN A 96 17.25 1.33 -11.89
C GLN A 96 15.83 0.78 -11.70
N ARG A 97 14.81 1.42 -12.31
CA ARG A 97 13.42 0.94 -12.27
C ARG A 97 13.30 -0.49 -12.83
N ARG A 98 13.94 -0.77 -13.98
CA ARG A 98 13.94 -2.10 -14.59
C ARG A 98 14.66 -3.14 -13.73
N ALA A 99 15.83 -2.79 -13.19
CA ALA A 99 16.60 -3.68 -12.32
C ALA A 99 15.79 -4.06 -11.06
N MET A 100 15.11 -3.10 -10.44
CA MET A 100 14.29 -3.36 -9.27
C MET A 100 13.03 -4.15 -9.58
N ARG A 101 12.36 -3.90 -10.71
CA ARG A 101 11.24 -4.74 -11.17
C ARG A 101 11.64 -6.21 -11.33
N ALA A 102 12.86 -6.47 -11.81
CA ALA A 102 13.37 -7.83 -12.00
C ALA A 102 13.77 -8.51 -10.67
N ALA A 103 14.14 -7.74 -9.66
CA ALA A 103 14.62 -8.26 -8.37
C ALA A 103 13.51 -8.54 -7.35
N LEU A 104 12.32 -7.98 -7.53
CA LEU A 104 11.22 -8.14 -6.57
C LEU A 104 10.59 -9.55 -6.65
N PRO A 105 10.13 -10.10 -5.51
CA PRO A 105 9.42 -11.38 -5.49
C PRO A 105 8.17 -11.34 -6.38
N ARG A 106 8.03 -12.39 -7.19
CA ARG A 106 6.85 -12.59 -8.05
C ARG A 106 5.81 -13.50 -7.42
N GLU A 107 6.23 -14.41 -6.56
CA GLU A 107 5.39 -15.44 -5.94
C GLU A 107 4.45 -14.85 -4.87
N PRO A 108 3.14 -15.18 -4.88
CA PRO A 108 2.16 -14.63 -3.95
C PRO A 108 2.51 -14.82 -2.47
N PHE A 109 2.20 -13.82 -1.64
CA PHE A 109 2.41 -13.88 -0.18
C PHE A 109 1.27 -14.58 0.59
N GLU A 110 0.36 -15.25 -0.09
CA GLU A 110 -0.84 -15.85 0.51
C GLU A 110 -0.51 -16.91 1.57
N GLN A 111 0.65 -17.55 1.48
CA GLN A 111 1.13 -18.57 2.42
C GLN A 111 1.63 -18.00 3.75
N CYS A 112 1.88 -16.68 3.84
CA CYS A 112 2.29 -16.06 5.08
C CYS A 112 1.07 -15.88 5.99
N GLU A 113 0.98 -16.73 7.03
CA GLU A 113 0.03 -16.59 8.13
C GLU A 113 0.78 -16.28 9.44
N PRO A 114 0.22 -15.44 10.33
CA PRO A 114 -1.06 -14.73 10.17
C PRO A 114 -0.97 -13.63 9.08
N VAL A 115 -2.12 -13.22 8.52
CA VAL A 115 -2.21 -12.12 7.53
C VAL A 115 -1.42 -10.86 7.93
N SER A 116 -1.30 -10.56 9.22
CA SER A 116 -0.52 -9.42 9.71
C SER A 116 0.99 -9.52 9.43
N GLU A 117 1.52 -10.72 9.20
CA GLU A 117 2.92 -10.95 8.80
C GLU A 117 3.15 -10.89 7.29
N ARG A 118 2.09 -10.80 6.49
CA ARG A 118 2.24 -10.67 5.03
C ARG A 118 2.93 -9.35 4.68
N PRO A 119 3.92 -9.36 3.77
CA PRO A 119 4.49 -8.15 3.21
C PRO A 119 3.42 -7.27 2.56
N PHE A 120 3.43 -5.98 2.87
CA PHE A 120 2.55 -4.98 2.23
C PHE A 120 3.34 -3.88 1.52
N TYR A 121 4.59 -3.66 1.90
CA TYR A 121 5.42 -2.58 1.36
C TYR A 121 6.80 -3.08 1.01
N ALA A 122 7.24 -2.75 -0.21
CA ALA A 122 8.60 -2.89 -0.68
C ALA A 122 9.27 -1.51 -0.75
N GLY A 123 10.15 -1.25 0.21
CA GLY A 123 10.94 -0.02 0.27
C GLY A 123 12.35 -0.22 -0.25
N PHE A 124 13.05 0.88 -0.52
CA PHE A 124 14.39 0.83 -1.11
C PHE A 124 15.32 1.85 -0.44
N THR A 125 16.57 1.45 -0.28
CA THR A 125 17.64 2.31 0.25
C THR A 125 18.69 2.57 -0.84
N SER A 126 19.35 3.73 -0.79
CA SER A 126 20.44 4.05 -1.71
C SER A 126 21.58 3.07 -1.52
N GLY A 127 21.76 2.15 -2.47
CA GLY A 127 22.88 1.21 -2.46
C GLY A 127 24.18 1.92 -2.87
N THR A 128 25.27 1.64 -2.15
CA THR A 128 26.61 2.14 -2.49
C THR A 128 27.13 1.65 -3.85
N THR A 129 26.51 0.61 -4.40
CA THR A 129 26.82 0.00 -5.71
C THR A 129 26.00 0.58 -6.88
N GLY A 130 25.23 1.64 -6.66
CA GLY A 130 24.39 2.31 -7.67
C GLY A 130 23.03 1.67 -7.91
N VAL A 131 22.85 0.40 -7.55
CA VAL A 131 21.55 -0.30 -7.57
C VAL A 131 20.92 -0.23 -6.16
N PRO A 132 19.67 0.26 -6.02
CA PRO A 132 18.99 0.31 -4.73
C PRO A 132 18.86 -1.08 -4.07
N LYS A 133 18.93 -1.13 -2.75
CA LYS A 133 18.67 -2.36 -1.97
C LYS A 133 17.21 -2.36 -1.51
N GLY A 134 16.44 -3.35 -1.95
CA GLY A 134 15.05 -3.55 -1.55
C GLY A 134 14.91 -4.19 -0.18
N PHE A 135 13.88 -3.80 0.57
CA PHE A 135 13.43 -4.47 1.79
C PHE A 135 11.91 -4.60 1.79
N LEU A 136 11.39 -5.63 2.45
CA LEU A 136 9.97 -5.81 2.67
C LEU A 136 9.57 -5.44 4.10
N ARG A 137 8.35 -4.96 4.28
CA ARG A 137 7.71 -4.75 5.58
C ARG A 137 6.38 -5.48 5.63
N SER A 138 6.12 -6.18 6.74
CA SER A 138 4.81 -6.74 7.06
C SER A 138 3.90 -5.71 7.72
N HIS A 139 2.60 -5.97 7.70
CA HIS A 139 1.62 -5.10 8.37
C HIS A 139 1.94 -4.92 9.85
N ARG A 140 2.22 -6.02 10.58
CA ARG A 140 2.59 -5.99 12.00
C ARG A 140 3.86 -5.20 12.23
N SER A 141 4.93 -5.48 11.48
CA SER A 141 6.21 -4.79 11.66
C SER A 141 6.05 -3.26 11.55
N TRP A 142 5.18 -2.79 10.66
CA TRP A 142 4.88 -1.37 10.52
C TRP A 142 4.07 -0.83 11.70
N THR A 143 2.98 -1.48 12.07
CA THR A 143 2.12 -1.00 13.17
C THR A 143 2.84 -0.99 14.52
N GLU A 144 3.69 -1.98 14.80
CA GLU A 144 4.50 -2.02 16.04
C GLU A 144 5.51 -0.88 16.14
N SER A 145 5.99 -0.36 15.00
CA SER A 145 6.94 0.77 15.00
C SER A 145 6.36 2.05 15.58
N PHE A 146 5.03 2.20 15.58
CA PHE A 146 4.33 3.35 16.21
C PHE A 146 4.00 3.11 17.67
N ARG A 147 4.06 1.88 18.16
CA ARG A 147 3.81 1.54 19.58
C ARG A 147 5.07 1.69 20.44
N SER A 148 6.23 1.74 19.79
CA SER A 148 7.54 1.87 20.44
C SER A 148 8.14 3.29 20.36
N ALA A 149 7.39 4.24 19.81
CA ALA A 149 7.70 5.67 19.75
C ALA A 149 7.08 6.42 20.93
#